data_AF-A3GGF4-F1
#
_entry.id   AF-A3GGF4-F1
#
_cell.length_a   1.000
_cell.length_b   1.000
_cell.length_c   1.000
_cell.angle_alpha   90.00
_cell.angle_beta   90.00
_cell.angle_gamma   90.00
#
_symmetry.space_group_name_H-M   'P 1'
#
loop_
_entity.id
_entity.type
_entity.pdbx_description
1 polymer ?
#
loop_
_entity_poly.entity_id
_entity_poly.type
_entity_poly.pdbx_seq_one_letter_code
_entity_poly.pdbx_strand_id
1 'polypeptide(L)'
;MTIQEIIKLDKSNIFLPNYRGRLTEGVTYNPANDTLIWVDIIVGEVHRVKLSSEAADKEHEVIKWGQSGESIGAIGLTTKNDVILVCGKYGVALGDFTTGKIEYFFKYPYDVTKQQRLRSNDGIVDPWGNLWIGVMNDFPVTFKEGVRPEGKLFRIDHKDLSITTMVDDTLIANGLAFSEDGKKLFWTDSLTFTNWQFDYDYATNTLSNRRPFIEAKKFFPDEASPEPDGFTMTKDGHIYHAVFSTSTVIHVDANAQLVSKIQLPASRITCVTSGGKYNDELFITTAHLQLDDFNATIDPKDTNGDLGGFLYRVKLDKPVNGQIKNIWGGQV
;
A
#
# COMPACT_ATOMS: atom_id res chain seq x y z
N MET A 1 2.76 31.97 -4.87
CA MET A 1 1.88 30.80 -4.62
C MET A 1 1.28 30.43 -5.96
N THR A 2 1.92 29.51 -6.66
CA THR A 2 1.58 29.10 -8.02
C THR A 2 0.28 28.28 -7.98
N ILE A 3 -0.53 28.38 -9.03
CA ILE A 3 -1.81 27.67 -9.15
C ILE A 3 -1.57 26.18 -8.91
N GLN A 4 -2.28 25.62 -7.93
CA GLN A 4 -2.30 24.19 -7.64
C GLN A 4 -3.24 23.52 -8.63
N GLU A 5 -2.73 22.54 -9.38
CA GLU A 5 -3.56 21.76 -10.28
C GLU A 5 -4.46 20.80 -9.47
N ILE A 6 -5.75 20.76 -9.80
CA ILE A 6 -6.71 19.83 -9.22
C ILE A 6 -7.25 18.94 -10.33
N ILE A 7 -6.89 17.66 -10.30
CA ILE A 7 -7.42 16.63 -11.20
C ILE A 7 -8.64 16.02 -10.50
N LYS A 8 -9.83 16.14 -11.09
CA LYS A 8 -11.05 15.53 -10.56
C LYS A 8 -11.36 14.26 -11.35
N LEU A 9 -11.44 13.15 -10.66
CA LEU A 9 -11.87 11.88 -11.22
C LEU A 9 -13.38 11.71 -11.04
N ASP A 10 -13.96 10.91 -11.93
CA ASP A 10 -15.33 10.43 -11.83
C ASP A 10 -15.39 8.93 -12.14
N LYS A 11 -16.61 8.39 -12.26
CA LYS A 11 -16.85 6.97 -12.55
C LYS A 11 -16.16 6.46 -13.83
N SER A 12 -15.88 7.33 -14.80
CA SER A 12 -15.19 6.96 -16.03
C SER A 12 -13.72 6.59 -15.81
N ASN A 13 -13.14 6.97 -14.66
CA ASN A 13 -11.77 6.62 -14.26
C ASN A 13 -11.67 5.26 -13.54
N ILE A 14 -12.79 4.57 -13.30
CA ILE A 14 -12.79 3.23 -12.71
C ILE A 14 -12.06 2.26 -13.65
N PHE A 15 -11.05 1.59 -13.11
CA PHE A 15 -10.13 0.76 -13.88
C PHE A 15 -10.67 -0.65 -14.20
N LEU A 16 -11.40 -1.25 -13.25
CA LEU A 16 -12.01 -2.58 -13.33
C LEU A 16 -13.48 -2.49 -12.89
N PRO A 17 -14.41 -2.12 -13.78
CA PRO A 17 -15.81 -1.86 -13.40
C PRO A 17 -16.55 -3.11 -12.88
N ASN A 18 -16.06 -4.31 -13.19
CA ASN A 18 -16.65 -5.57 -12.74
C ASN A 18 -16.12 -6.04 -11.38
N TYR A 19 -15.18 -5.32 -10.77
CA TYR A 19 -14.61 -5.65 -9.47
C TYR A 19 -14.71 -4.45 -8.52
N ARG A 20 -15.19 -4.71 -7.31
CA ARG A 20 -15.24 -3.75 -6.21
C ARG A 20 -14.83 -4.49 -4.95
N GLY A 21 -13.71 -4.10 -4.38
CA GLY A 21 -13.18 -4.71 -3.16
C GLY A 21 -13.68 -4.02 -1.90
N ARG A 22 -13.40 -4.65 -0.76
CA ARG A 22 -13.77 -4.18 0.56
C ARG A 22 -12.71 -3.22 1.12
N LEU A 23 -11.46 -3.66 1.20
CA LEU A 23 -10.32 -2.85 1.59
C LEU A 23 -9.17 -3.12 0.62
N THR A 24 -9.28 -2.51 -0.57
CA THR A 24 -8.23 -2.68 -1.60
C THR A 24 -7.01 -1.86 -1.22
N GLU A 25 -5.82 -2.43 -1.36
CA GLU A 25 -4.57 -1.88 -0.81
C GLU A 25 -3.34 -2.39 -1.56
N GLY A 26 -2.16 -1.86 -1.21
CA GLY A 26 -0.86 -2.43 -1.59
C GLY A 26 -0.62 -2.48 -3.11
N VAL A 27 -1.26 -1.58 -3.87
CA VAL A 27 -1.23 -1.61 -5.33
C VAL A 27 0.20 -1.45 -5.87
N THR A 28 0.61 -2.37 -6.72
CA THR A 28 1.98 -2.53 -7.20
C THR A 28 1.97 -2.83 -8.68
N TYR A 29 2.74 -2.06 -9.45
CA TYR A 29 2.99 -2.34 -10.86
C TYR A 29 4.28 -3.15 -11.01
N ASN A 30 4.21 -4.28 -11.73
CA ASN A 30 5.36 -5.08 -12.13
C ASN A 30 5.69 -4.81 -13.61
N PRO A 31 6.78 -4.07 -13.91
CA PRO A 31 7.16 -3.76 -15.29
C PRO A 31 7.69 -4.99 -16.06
N ALA A 32 8.12 -6.06 -15.38
CA ALA A 32 8.73 -7.22 -16.03
C ALA A 32 7.73 -8.03 -16.87
N ASN A 33 6.45 -7.99 -16.53
CA ASN A 33 5.37 -8.68 -17.24
C ASN A 33 4.16 -7.79 -17.52
N ASP A 34 4.27 -6.49 -17.26
CA ASP A 34 3.22 -5.49 -17.43
C ASP A 34 1.93 -5.83 -16.67
N THR A 35 2.06 -6.14 -15.38
CA THR A 35 0.94 -6.48 -14.51
C THR A 35 0.74 -5.48 -13.37
N LEU A 36 -0.52 -5.24 -13.01
CA LEU A 36 -0.91 -4.54 -11.79
C LEU A 36 -1.41 -5.56 -10.79
N ILE A 37 -0.88 -5.50 -9.56
CA ILE A 37 -1.17 -6.43 -8.47
C ILE A 37 -1.63 -5.61 -7.27
N TRP A 38 -2.64 -6.06 -6.54
CA TRP A 38 -3.11 -5.41 -5.32
C TRP A 38 -3.73 -6.45 -4.38
N VAL A 39 -4.03 -6.06 -3.16
CA VAL A 39 -4.65 -6.93 -2.16
C VAL A 39 -6.05 -6.42 -1.81
N ASP A 40 -6.92 -7.32 -1.36
CA ASP A 40 -8.05 -6.97 -0.50
C ASP A 40 -7.75 -7.50 0.90
N ILE A 41 -7.39 -6.60 1.82
CA ILE A 41 -6.83 -6.99 3.13
C ILE A 41 -7.80 -7.85 3.92
N ILE A 42 -9.07 -7.43 3.97
CA ILE A 42 -10.08 -8.05 4.83
C ILE A 42 -10.55 -9.38 4.26
N VAL A 43 -10.65 -9.48 2.93
CA VAL A 43 -11.08 -10.72 2.26
C VAL A 43 -9.90 -11.71 2.15
N GLY A 44 -8.66 -11.24 2.28
CA GLY A 44 -7.47 -12.08 2.25
C GLY A 44 -7.14 -12.56 0.83
N GLU A 45 -7.32 -11.68 -0.15
CA GLU A 45 -7.12 -11.97 -1.57
C GLU A 45 -5.97 -11.14 -2.14
N VAL A 46 -5.24 -11.73 -3.09
CA VAL A 46 -4.31 -11.02 -3.97
C VAL A 46 -4.86 -11.10 -5.38
N HIS A 47 -4.96 -9.95 -6.02
CA HIS A 47 -5.48 -9.80 -7.36
C HIS A 47 -4.38 -9.38 -8.32
N ARG A 48 -4.49 -9.81 -9.58
CA ARG A 48 -3.58 -9.42 -10.66
C ARG A 48 -4.34 -9.20 -11.95
N VAL A 49 -3.93 -8.18 -12.71
CA VAL A 49 -4.34 -7.99 -14.11
C VAL A 49 -3.14 -7.63 -14.97
N LYS A 50 -3.14 -8.10 -16.22
CA LYS A 50 -2.21 -7.63 -17.24
C LYS A 50 -2.73 -6.33 -17.86
N LEU A 51 -1.86 -5.33 -18.05
CA LEU A 51 -2.26 -4.03 -18.60
C LEU A 51 -2.29 -4.03 -20.14
N SER A 52 -1.38 -4.76 -20.79
CA SER A 52 -1.25 -4.81 -22.26
C SER A 52 -2.29 -5.67 -22.97
N SER A 53 -3.20 -6.37 -22.27
CA SER A 53 -4.22 -7.18 -22.95
C SER A 53 -5.28 -6.26 -23.56
N GLU A 54 -5.34 -6.22 -24.90
CA GLU A 54 -6.41 -5.57 -25.67
C GLU A 54 -7.77 -6.28 -25.55
N ALA A 55 -7.86 -7.36 -24.76
CA ALA A 55 -9.09 -8.10 -24.57
C ALA A 55 -10.11 -7.27 -23.77
N ALA A 56 -11.37 -7.31 -24.20
CA ALA A 56 -12.51 -6.67 -23.55
C ALA A 56 -12.70 -7.11 -22.08
N ASP A 57 -12.09 -8.24 -21.69
CA ASP A 57 -11.93 -8.68 -20.32
C ASP A 57 -10.42 -8.83 -20.05
N LYS A 58 -9.82 -7.90 -19.29
CA LYS A 58 -8.51 -8.13 -18.69
C LYS A 58 -8.65 -9.39 -17.84
N GLU A 59 -7.82 -10.42 -18.09
CA GLU A 59 -7.79 -11.60 -17.22
C GLU A 59 -7.48 -11.13 -15.79
N HIS A 60 -8.52 -11.16 -14.95
CA HIS A 60 -8.46 -10.79 -13.55
C HIS A 60 -8.24 -12.06 -12.74
N GLU A 61 -6.99 -12.28 -12.39
CA GLU A 61 -6.57 -13.43 -11.61
C GLU A 61 -6.67 -13.12 -10.12
N VAL A 62 -7.08 -14.11 -9.34
CA VAL A 62 -7.20 -14.00 -7.89
C VAL A 62 -6.61 -15.25 -7.23
N ILE A 63 -5.72 -15.04 -6.27
CA ILE A 63 -5.28 -16.07 -5.33
C ILE A 63 -5.67 -15.66 -3.92
N LYS A 64 -5.97 -16.65 -3.08
CA LYS A 64 -6.44 -16.39 -1.71
C LYS A 64 -6.06 -17.51 -0.76
N TRP A 65 -6.17 -17.21 0.53
CA TRP A 65 -6.01 -18.23 1.55
C TRP A 65 -7.08 -19.32 1.45
N GLY A 66 -6.69 -20.57 1.65
CA GLY A 66 -7.63 -21.69 1.75
C GLY A 66 -8.39 -21.74 3.08
N GLN A 67 -7.98 -20.96 4.07
CA GLN A 67 -8.57 -20.91 5.42
C GLN A 67 -9.19 -19.54 5.67
N SER A 68 -10.27 -19.50 6.47
CA SER A 68 -10.90 -18.24 6.90
C SER A 68 -10.11 -17.57 8.03
N GLY A 69 -10.31 -16.26 8.20
CA GLY A 69 -9.69 -15.47 9.27
C GLY A 69 -8.24 -15.04 9.01
N GLU A 70 -7.74 -15.28 7.79
CA GLU A 70 -6.50 -14.70 7.29
C GLU A 70 -6.76 -13.29 6.72
N SER A 71 -5.74 -12.45 6.76
CA SER A 71 -5.69 -11.16 6.06
C SER A 71 -4.37 -11.05 5.31
N ILE A 72 -4.32 -10.16 4.32
CA ILE A 72 -3.10 -9.89 3.55
C ILE A 72 -2.87 -8.39 3.57
N GLY A 73 -1.84 -7.92 4.27
CA GLY A 73 -1.53 -6.49 4.33
C GLY A 73 -0.76 -6.03 3.09
N ALA A 74 0.33 -6.71 2.78
CA ALA A 74 1.28 -6.25 1.78
C ALA A 74 1.74 -7.39 0.86
N ILE A 75 2.32 -6.99 -0.27
CA ILE A 75 2.93 -7.88 -1.25
C ILE A 75 4.32 -7.39 -1.64
N GLY A 76 5.16 -8.32 -2.12
CA GLY A 76 6.46 -8.00 -2.67
C GLY A 76 6.70 -8.75 -3.97
N LEU A 77 7.37 -8.12 -4.93
CA LEU A 77 7.75 -8.77 -6.18
C LEU A 77 8.87 -9.78 -5.93
N THR A 78 8.88 -10.87 -6.69
CA THR A 78 10.00 -11.84 -6.73
C THR A 78 10.64 -11.85 -8.12
N THR A 79 11.74 -12.59 -8.27
CA THR A 79 12.37 -12.81 -9.59
C THR A 79 11.53 -13.69 -10.51
N LYS A 80 10.48 -14.35 -10.00
CA LYS A 80 9.52 -15.14 -10.77
C LYS A 80 8.24 -14.35 -10.92
N ASN A 81 7.87 -14.01 -12.16
CA ASN A 81 6.73 -13.14 -12.46
C ASN A 81 5.37 -13.64 -11.93
N ASP A 82 5.20 -14.95 -11.76
CA ASP A 82 3.97 -15.57 -11.25
C ASP A 82 4.00 -15.86 -9.75
N VAL A 83 5.11 -15.55 -9.07
CA VAL A 83 5.26 -15.76 -7.64
C VAL A 83 5.49 -14.41 -6.96
N ILE A 84 4.72 -14.14 -5.91
CA ILE A 84 4.84 -12.94 -5.09
C ILE A 84 5.09 -13.29 -3.64
N LEU A 85 5.75 -12.41 -2.91
CA LEU A 85 5.66 -12.40 -1.46
C LEU A 85 4.27 -11.94 -1.04
N VAL A 86 3.72 -12.59 -0.03
CA VAL A 86 2.44 -12.26 0.60
C VAL A 86 2.68 -12.08 2.10
N CYS A 87 2.42 -10.88 2.62
CA CYS A 87 2.54 -10.57 4.04
C CYS A 87 1.18 -10.75 4.70
N GLY A 88 0.96 -11.96 5.23
CA GLY A 88 -0.29 -12.34 5.87
C GLY A 88 -0.37 -11.91 7.33
N LYS A 89 -1.47 -12.26 7.99
CA LYS A 89 -1.67 -12.02 9.43
C LYS A 89 -0.55 -12.64 10.28
N TYR A 90 -0.17 -13.88 9.98
CA TYR A 90 0.72 -14.66 10.84
C TYR A 90 2.19 -14.63 10.42
N GLY A 91 2.53 -14.02 9.29
CA GLY A 91 3.90 -14.04 8.78
C GLY A 91 4.01 -13.76 7.29
N VAL A 92 5.03 -14.35 6.66
CA VAL A 92 5.37 -14.14 5.26
C VAL A 92 5.23 -15.46 4.48
N ALA A 93 4.60 -15.35 3.32
CA ALA A 93 4.25 -16.45 2.45
C ALA A 93 4.67 -16.20 1.01
N LEU A 94 4.66 -17.24 0.21
CA LEU A 94 4.72 -17.16 -1.25
C LEU A 94 3.32 -17.44 -1.81
N GLY A 95 2.84 -16.53 -2.65
CA GLY A 95 1.66 -16.71 -3.48
C GLY A 95 2.05 -17.04 -4.90
N ASP A 96 1.50 -18.10 -5.49
CA ASP A 96 1.80 -18.55 -6.85
C ASP A 96 0.52 -18.57 -7.70
N PHE A 97 0.46 -17.67 -8.69
CA PHE A 97 -0.69 -17.54 -9.59
C PHE A 97 -0.89 -18.75 -10.52
N THR A 98 0.16 -19.52 -10.81
CA THR A 98 0.04 -20.73 -11.65
C THR A 98 -0.63 -21.89 -10.91
N THR A 99 -0.45 -21.97 -9.60
CA THR A 99 -1.04 -23.02 -8.77
C THR A 99 -2.29 -22.56 -8.00
N GLY A 100 -2.50 -21.25 -7.89
CA GLY A 100 -3.58 -20.64 -7.11
C GLY A 100 -3.36 -20.70 -5.59
N LYS A 101 -2.15 -21.00 -5.12
CA LYS A 101 -1.86 -21.26 -3.70
C LYS A 101 -1.10 -20.13 -3.04
N ILE A 102 -1.33 -19.96 -1.73
CA ILE A 102 -0.53 -19.13 -0.84
C ILE A 102 -0.03 -20.00 0.31
N GLU A 103 1.29 -20.04 0.51
CA GLU A 103 1.94 -20.91 1.50
C GLU A 103 2.96 -20.15 2.35
N TYR A 104 2.77 -20.18 3.67
CA TYR A 104 3.71 -19.58 4.61
C TYR A 104 5.05 -20.33 4.59
N PHE A 105 6.14 -19.60 4.43
CA PHE A 105 7.50 -20.11 4.67
C PHE A 105 8.10 -19.51 5.95
N PHE A 106 7.50 -18.45 6.48
CA PHE A 106 7.95 -17.76 7.68
C PHE A 106 6.76 -17.29 8.52
N LYS A 107 6.85 -17.44 9.84
CA LYS A 107 5.84 -16.97 10.79
C LYS A 107 6.45 -15.96 11.74
N TYR A 108 5.71 -14.92 12.08
CA TYR A 108 6.16 -13.96 13.09
C TYR A 108 6.37 -14.65 14.43
N PRO A 109 7.45 -14.36 15.18
CA PRO A 109 7.79 -15.00 16.45
C PRO A 109 6.94 -14.42 17.60
N TYR A 110 5.62 -14.47 17.43
CA TYR A 110 4.65 -13.95 18.37
C TYR A 110 4.08 -15.05 19.26
N ASP A 111 3.77 -14.69 20.51
CA ASP A 111 2.87 -15.48 21.33
C ASP A 111 1.43 -15.47 20.77
N VAL A 112 0.59 -16.36 21.30
CA VAL A 112 -0.81 -16.52 20.84
C VAL A 112 -1.60 -15.22 20.94
N THR A 113 -1.35 -14.41 21.97
CA THR A 113 -2.08 -13.16 22.19
C THR A 113 -1.75 -12.16 21.08
N LYS A 114 -0.45 -11.97 20.78
CA LYS A 114 -0.01 -11.09 19.69
C LYS A 114 -0.44 -11.60 18.32
N GLN A 115 -0.39 -12.91 18.09
CA GLN A 115 -0.86 -13.51 16.82
C GLN A 115 -2.33 -13.23 16.54
N GLN A 116 -3.17 -13.18 17.57
CA GLN A 116 -4.59 -12.85 17.41
C GLN A 116 -4.81 -11.37 17.16
N ARG A 117 -4.06 -10.52 17.87
CA ARG A 117 -4.26 -9.07 17.93
C ARG A 117 -3.59 -8.28 16.82
N LEU A 118 -2.54 -8.82 16.20
CA LEU A 118 -1.74 -8.12 15.19
C LEU A 118 -1.93 -8.73 13.80
N ARG A 119 -1.83 -7.88 12.78
CA ARG A 119 -1.72 -8.28 11.38
C ARG A 119 -0.69 -7.42 10.66
N SER A 120 -0.17 -7.93 9.55
CA SER A 120 0.53 -7.09 8.56
C SER A 120 -0.41 -6.02 8.00
N ASN A 121 0.13 -4.86 7.64
CA ASN A 121 -0.65 -3.75 7.05
C ASN A 121 -0.06 -3.25 5.73
N ASP A 122 1.07 -2.55 5.72
CA ASP A 122 1.74 -2.13 4.48
C ASP A 122 3.24 -2.45 4.55
N GLY A 123 3.87 -2.64 3.39
CA GLY A 123 5.24 -3.10 3.29
C GLY A 123 5.83 -2.96 1.89
N ILE A 124 7.15 -2.87 1.84
CA ILE A 124 7.92 -2.82 0.58
C ILE A 124 9.15 -3.72 0.68
N VAL A 125 9.75 -4.01 -0.46
CA VAL A 125 11.12 -4.51 -0.50
C VAL A 125 12.08 -3.32 -0.61
N ASP A 126 13.10 -3.28 0.25
CA ASP A 126 14.14 -2.25 0.21
C ASP A 126 15.11 -2.44 -0.99
N PRO A 127 15.95 -1.43 -1.31
CA PRO A 127 16.91 -1.54 -2.40
C PRO A 127 17.90 -2.72 -2.29
N TRP A 128 18.04 -3.31 -1.11
CA TRP A 128 18.94 -4.43 -0.84
C TRP A 128 18.20 -5.78 -0.75
N GLY A 129 16.96 -5.83 -1.22
CA GLY A 129 16.17 -7.05 -1.36
C GLY A 129 15.48 -7.52 -0.06
N ASN A 130 15.50 -6.74 1.02
CA ASN A 130 14.90 -7.13 2.31
C ASN A 130 13.48 -6.63 2.44
N LEU A 131 12.63 -7.39 3.12
CA LEU A 131 11.24 -7.03 3.32
C LEU A 131 11.11 -6.08 4.50
N TRP A 132 10.50 -4.92 4.27
CA TRP A 132 10.06 -4.02 5.32
C TRP A 132 8.55 -4.13 5.45
N ILE A 133 8.06 -4.43 6.65
CA ILE A 133 6.64 -4.73 6.88
C ILE A 133 6.15 -4.07 8.17
N GLY A 134 5.13 -3.24 8.01
CA GLY A 134 4.34 -2.69 9.10
C GLY A 134 3.37 -3.73 9.64
N VAL A 135 3.31 -3.85 10.96
CA VAL A 135 2.28 -4.61 11.68
C VAL A 135 1.51 -3.67 12.59
N MET A 136 0.23 -3.94 12.77
CA MET A 136 -0.67 -3.09 13.56
C MET A 136 -1.73 -3.93 14.26
N ASN A 137 -2.51 -3.29 15.14
CA ASN A 137 -3.71 -3.90 15.68
C ASN A 137 -4.69 -4.32 14.58
N ASP A 138 -5.18 -5.55 14.68
CA ASP A 138 -6.20 -6.08 13.80
C ASP A 138 -7.58 -5.60 14.27
N PHE A 139 -8.14 -4.60 13.59
CA PHE A 139 -9.38 -3.93 13.97
C PHE A 139 -10.58 -4.85 14.21
N PRO A 140 -10.85 -5.89 13.38
CA PRO A 140 -11.95 -6.82 13.63
C PRO A 140 -11.85 -7.51 15.00
N VAL A 141 -10.64 -7.69 15.51
CA VAL A 141 -10.37 -8.33 16.80
C VAL A 141 -10.30 -7.30 17.94
N THR A 142 -9.80 -6.10 17.66
CA THR A 142 -9.44 -5.10 18.68
C THR A 142 -10.42 -3.92 18.79
N PHE A 143 -11.51 -3.91 18.02
CA PHE A 143 -12.44 -2.76 17.93
C PHE A 143 -12.96 -2.23 19.28
N LYS A 144 -13.17 -3.09 20.28
CA LYS A 144 -13.64 -2.68 21.62
C LYS A 144 -12.59 -1.92 22.44
N GLU A 145 -11.32 -2.13 22.13
CA GLU A 145 -10.19 -1.57 22.87
C GLU A 145 -9.63 -0.30 22.23
N GLY A 146 -10.02 -0.04 20.97
CA GLY A 146 -9.40 0.99 20.14
C GLY A 146 -7.99 0.61 19.67
N VAL A 147 -7.36 1.50 18.91
CA VAL A 147 -5.98 1.32 18.45
C VAL A 147 -5.02 1.61 19.59
N ARG A 148 -4.08 0.68 19.82
CA ARG A 148 -3.00 0.81 20.79
C ARG A 148 -1.65 0.91 20.07
N PRO A 149 -0.61 1.49 20.69
CA PRO A 149 0.73 1.50 20.12
C PRO A 149 1.39 0.12 20.27
N GLU A 150 0.78 -0.92 19.69
CA GLU A 150 1.28 -2.30 19.71
C GLU A 150 1.93 -2.68 18.36
N GLY A 151 1.80 -1.81 17.36
CA GLY A 151 2.36 -2.00 16.02
C GLY A 151 3.87 -1.75 15.96
N LYS A 152 4.48 -2.25 14.89
CA LYS A 152 5.92 -2.15 14.63
C LYS A 152 6.17 -2.00 13.13
N LEU A 153 7.32 -1.41 12.78
CA LEU A 153 7.92 -1.56 11.46
C LEU A 153 9.08 -2.54 11.57
N PHE A 154 8.98 -3.68 10.92
CA PHE A 154 10.05 -4.67 10.85
C PHE A 154 10.84 -4.55 9.56
N ARG A 155 12.13 -4.90 9.63
CA ARG A 155 12.94 -5.33 8.49
C ARG A 155 13.24 -6.83 8.65
N ILE A 156 12.94 -7.61 7.62
CA ILE A 156 13.18 -9.05 7.54
C ILE A 156 14.26 -9.29 6.49
N ASP A 157 15.41 -9.80 6.91
CA ASP A 157 16.52 -10.09 6.02
C ASP A 157 16.18 -11.24 5.07
N HIS A 158 16.43 -11.08 3.78
CA HIS A 158 16.03 -12.08 2.79
C HIS A 158 16.89 -13.35 2.82
N LYS A 159 18.10 -13.31 3.43
CA LYS A 159 19.03 -14.44 3.43
C LYS A 159 18.75 -15.42 4.56
N ASP A 160 18.45 -14.90 5.75
CA ASP A 160 18.30 -15.71 6.97
C ASP A 160 16.96 -15.51 7.70
N LEU A 161 16.09 -14.61 7.19
CA LEU A 161 14.78 -14.29 7.75
C LEU A 161 14.83 -13.70 9.16
N SER A 162 15.99 -13.18 9.58
CA SER A 162 16.13 -12.45 10.83
C SER A 162 15.26 -11.18 10.82
N ILE A 163 14.57 -10.93 11.94
CA ILE A 163 13.72 -9.74 12.12
C ILE A 163 14.50 -8.70 12.92
N THR A 164 14.58 -7.48 12.39
CA THR A 164 14.95 -6.29 13.15
C THR A 164 13.73 -5.39 13.31
N THR A 165 13.48 -4.91 14.54
CA THR A 165 12.48 -3.85 14.77
C THR A 165 13.11 -2.50 14.44
N MET A 166 12.60 -1.83 13.41
CA MET A 166 13.12 -0.55 12.94
C MET A 166 12.40 0.62 13.60
N VAL A 167 11.08 0.48 13.82
CA VAL A 167 10.26 1.41 14.58
C VAL A 167 9.33 0.60 15.49
N ASP A 168 9.18 1.06 16.74
CA ASP A 168 8.30 0.46 17.74
C ASP A 168 7.13 1.41 18.09
N ASP A 169 6.16 0.90 18.83
CA ASP A 169 5.02 1.63 19.38
C ASP A 169 4.20 2.39 18.32
N THR A 170 4.06 1.79 17.12
CA THR A 170 3.34 2.40 16.00
C THR A 170 1.83 2.17 16.13
N LEU A 171 1.02 3.12 15.66
CA LEU A 171 -0.44 2.97 15.69
C LEU A 171 -0.96 2.25 14.43
N ILE A 172 -0.69 2.81 13.26
CA ILE A 172 -1.05 2.21 11.96
C ILE A 172 0.14 2.41 11.02
N ALA A 173 1.01 1.39 10.96
CA ALA A 173 2.16 1.39 10.07
C ALA A 173 1.69 1.25 8.61
N ASN A 174 1.96 2.27 7.81
CA ASN A 174 1.49 2.38 6.42
C ASN A 174 2.65 2.69 5.47
N GLY A 175 2.33 3.23 4.29
CA GLY A 175 3.23 3.52 3.17
C GLY A 175 4.66 3.88 3.55
N LEU A 176 5.59 3.38 2.75
CA LEU A 176 7.00 3.69 2.86
C LEU A 176 7.71 3.69 1.51
N ALA A 177 8.80 4.45 1.44
CA ALA A 177 9.73 4.44 0.32
C ALA A 177 11.13 4.84 0.79
N PHE A 178 12.14 4.43 0.03
CA PHE A 178 13.51 4.92 0.19
C PHE A 178 13.80 6.00 -0.84
N SER A 179 14.65 6.97 -0.48
CA SER A 179 15.25 7.84 -1.50
C SER A 179 16.01 7.01 -2.54
N GLU A 180 16.18 7.54 -3.75
CA GLU A 180 16.89 6.84 -4.84
C GLU A 180 18.31 6.39 -4.44
N ASP A 181 18.99 7.15 -3.58
CA ASP A 181 20.32 6.82 -3.05
C ASP A 181 20.29 5.88 -1.82
N GLY A 182 19.11 5.47 -1.37
CA GLY A 182 18.88 4.58 -0.22
C GLY A 182 19.17 5.21 1.15
N LYS A 183 19.58 6.48 1.23
CA LYS A 183 20.03 7.10 2.49
C LYS A 183 18.92 7.68 3.36
N LYS A 184 17.69 7.73 2.85
CA LYS A 184 16.53 8.22 3.58
C LYS A 184 15.40 7.21 3.48
N LEU A 185 14.70 7.05 4.59
CA LEU A 185 13.42 6.34 4.66
C LEU A 185 12.32 7.36 4.87
N PHE A 186 11.25 7.26 4.08
CA PHE A 186 9.98 7.95 4.27
C PHE A 186 8.95 6.91 4.70
N TRP A 187 8.21 7.15 5.77
CA TRP A 187 7.30 6.16 6.33
C TRP A 187 6.09 6.82 7.02
N THR A 188 4.93 6.22 6.84
CA THR A 188 3.66 6.74 7.34
C THR A 188 3.22 6.01 8.62
N ASP A 189 2.85 6.78 9.64
CA ASP A 189 2.03 6.30 10.77
C ASP A 189 0.70 7.07 10.79
N SER A 190 -0.37 6.43 10.33
CA SER A 190 -1.59 7.12 9.90
C SER A 190 -2.24 7.93 11.02
N LEU A 191 -2.30 7.38 12.24
CA LEU A 191 -2.92 8.07 13.38
C LEU A 191 -2.03 9.14 14.03
N THR A 192 -0.78 9.28 13.56
CA THR A 192 0.04 10.47 13.85
C THR A 192 -0.18 11.58 12.82
N PHE A 193 -1.01 11.32 11.79
CA PHE A 193 -1.28 12.21 10.66
C PHE A 193 -0.01 12.69 9.93
N THR A 194 1.06 11.89 9.99
CA THR A 194 2.41 12.30 9.58
C THR A 194 3.10 11.21 8.78
N ASN A 195 3.65 11.60 7.63
CA ASN A 195 4.74 10.88 6.98
C ASN A 195 6.06 11.38 7.56
N TRP A 196 6.83 10.46 8.14
CA TRP A 196 8.11 10.69 8.78
C TRP A 196 9.25 10.46 7.82
N GLN A 197 10.29 11.27 7.93
CA GLN A 197 11.58 11.05 7.29
C GLN A 197 12.63 10.66 8.33
N PHE A 198 13.47 9.70 7.96
CA PHE A 198 14.65 9.27 8.71
C PHE A 198 15.87 9.33 7.81
N ASP A 199 17.04 9.50 8.41
CA ASP A 199 18.29 9.14 7.76
C ASP A 199 18.52 7.64 8.02
N TYR A 200 18.81 6.87 6.97
CA TYR A 200 19.03 5.42 7.04
C TYR A 200 20.48 5.07 6.69
N ASP A 201 21.13 4.35 7.58
CA ASP A 201 22.44 3.73 7.34
C ASP A 201 22.26 2.22 7.17
N TYR A 202 22.46 1.75 5.93
CA TYR A 202 22.35 0.34 5.60
C TYR A 202 23.46 -0.52 6.23
N ALA A 203 24.69 0.01 6.37
CA ALA A 203 25.83 -0.76 6.86
C ALA A 203 25.65 -1.16 8.33
N THR A 204 25.03 -0.28 9.12
CA THR A 204 24.68 -0.53 10.53
C THR A 204 23.24 -0.98 10.72
N ASN A 205 22.41 -0.92 9.66
CA ASN A 205 20.97 -1.10 9.69
C ASN A 205 20.27 -0.23 10.77
N THR A 206 20.52 1.08 10.75
CA THR A 206 19.98 2.02 11.75
C THR A 206 19.22 3.18 11.13
N LEU A 207 18.12 3.56 11.79
CA LEU A 207 17.38 4.80 11.51
C LEU A 207 17.79 5.89 12.52
N SER A 208 17.94 7.12 12.04
CA SER A 208 18.25 8.29 12.87
C SER A 208 17.55 9.54 12.36
N ASN A 209 17.62 10.64 13.13
CA ASN A 209 17.12 11.96 12.74
C ASN A 209 15.65 11.97 12.29
N ARG A 210 14.77 11.23 13.00
CA ARG A 210 13.32 11.23 12.76
C ARG A 210 12.77 12.65 12.77
N ARG A 211 12.10 13.04 11.69
CA ARG A 211 11.46 14.36 11.54
C ARG A 211 10.21 14.27 10.67
N PRO A 212 9.18 15.11 10.89
CA PRO A 212 8.03 15.15 10.01
C PRO A 212 8.47 15.61 8.61
N PHE A 213 7.98 14.94 7.57
CA PHE A 213 8.15 15.35 6.17
C PHE A 213 6.85 15.90 5.61
N ILE A 214 5.77 15.10 5.64
CA ILE A 214 4.42 15.52 5.26
C ILE A 214 3.52 15.44 6.49
N GLU A 215 2.91 16.55 6.87
CA GLU A 215 1.90 16.60 7.93
C GLU A 215 0.53 16.79 7.28
N ALA A 216 -0.29 15.74 7.24
CA ALA A 216 -1.56 15.72 6.50
C ALA A 216 -2.51 16.85 6.94
N LYS A 217 -2.51 17.18 8.23
CA LYS A 217 -3.28 18.28 8.82
C LYS A 217 -2.97 19.65 8.21
N LYS A 218 -1.76 19.87 7.65
CA LYS A 218 -1.44 21.12 6.93
C LYS A 218 -2.18 21.26 5.61
N PHE A 219 -2.56 20.14 4.98
CA PHE A 219 -3.29 20.11 3.72
C PHE A 219 -4.81 19.97 3.90
N PHE A 220 -5.24 19.50 5.08
CA PHE A 220 -6.62 19.25 5.46
C PHE A 220 -6.88 19.72 6.91
N PRO A 221 -6.85 21.03 7.17
CA PRO A 221 -6.98 21.57 8.54
C PRO A 221 -8.36 21.34 9.15
N ASP A 222 -9.40 21.28 8.31
CA ASP A 222 -10.80 21.11 8.73
C ASP A 222 -11.21 19.64 8.82
N GLU A 223 -10.36 18.71 8.37
CA GLU A 223 -10.64 17.28 8.45
C GLU A 223 -10.27 16.75 9.85
N ALA A 224 -11.18 16.02 10.48
CA ALA A 224 -10.97 15.51 11.84
C ALA A 224 -9.89 14.42 11.85
N SER A 225 -9.87 13.54 10.84
CA SER A 225 -8.92 12.42 10.72
C SER A 225 -8.38 12.28 9.28
N PRO A 226 -7.51 13.18 8.80
CA PRO A 226 -6.87 13.06 7.50
C PRO A 226 -5.70 12.09 7.62
N GLU A 227 -6.00 10.79 7.54
CA GLU A 227 -5.07 9.71 7.78
C GLU A 227 -4.20 9.49 6.53
N PRO A 228 -2.91 9.88 6.51
CA PRO A 228 -2.03 9.50 5.42
C PRO A 228 -1.93 7.98 5.36
N ASP A 229 -1.93 7.43 4.15
CA ASP A 229 -2.00 5.99 3.93
C ASP A 229 -0.82 5.53 3.04
N GLY A 230 -1.05 4.64 2.06
CA GLY A 230 -0.07 4.23 1.05
C GLY A 230 0.33 5.35 0.08
N PHE A 231 1.58 5.29 -0.40
CA PHE A 231 2.13 6.29 -1.32
C PHE A 231 3.12 5.71 -2.32
N THR A 232 3.39 6.46 -3.39
CA THR A 232 4.51 6.21 -4.30
C THR A 232 5.43 7.43 -4.36
N MET A 233 6.72 7.16 -4.51
CA MET A 233 7.77 8.16 -4.64
C MET A 233 8.36 8.12 -6.05
N THR A 234 8.65 9.29 -6.59
CA THR A 234 9.38 9.46 -7.85
C THR A 234 10.89 9.48 -7.60
N LYS A 235 11.69 9.24 -8.64
CA LYS A 235 13.16 9.23 -8.51
C LYS A 235 13.75 10.58 -8.08
N ASP A 236 13.05 11.68 -8.36
CA ASP A 236 13.39 13.04 -7.94
C ASP A 236 12.78 13.43 -6.57
N GLY A 237 12.16 12.48 -5.86
CA GLY A 237 11.72 12.66 -4.48
C GLY A 237 10.34 13.30 -4.32
N HIS A 238 9.56 13.43 -5.39
CA HIS A 238 8.15 13.79 -5.28
C HIS A 238 7.36 12.60 -4.71
N ILE A 239 6.28 12.89 -3.98
CA ILE A 239 5.40 11.88 -3.39
C ILE A 239 3.97 12.10 -3.84
N TYR A 240 3.34 11.05 -4.35
CA TYR A 240 1.89 10.94 -4.48
C TYR A 240 1.39 10.14 -3.29
N HIS A 241 0.60 10.74 -2.41
CA HIS A 241 0.20 10.16 -1.13
C HIS A 241 -1.33 10.06 -1.04
N ALA A 242 -1.86 8.86 -0.89
CA ALA A 242 -3.25 8.66 -0.51
C ALA A 242 -3.49 9.21 0.91
N VAL A 243 -4.58 9.96 1.09
CA VAL A 243 -5.01 10.42 2.41
C VAL A 243 -6.43 9.92 2.65
N PHE A 244 -6.54 8.89 3.48
CA PHE A 244 -7.78 8.24 3.86
C PHE A 244 -8.74 9.27 4.50
N SER A 245 -10.04 9.10 4.28
CA SER A 245 -11.13 10.01 4.67
C SER A 245 -11.21 11.37 3.95
N THR A 246 -10.29 11.71 3.03
CA THR A 246 -10.25 13.04 2.39
C THR A 246 -10.68 13.07 0.92
N SER A 247 -11.01 11.92 0.34
CA SER A 247 -11.22 11.80 -1.12
C SER A 247 -10.05 12.30 -1.99
N THR A 248 -8.84 12.36 -1.44
CA THR A 248 -7.73 13.04 -2.11
C THR A 248 -6.42 12.23 -2.06
N VAL A 249 -5.77 12.12 -3.22
CA VAL A 249 -4.31 11.89 -3.30
C VAL A 249 -3.64 13.26 -3.41
N ILE A 250 -2.70 13.55 -2.51
CA ILE A 250 -1.86 14.76 -2.60
C ILE A 250 -0.59 14.43 -3.38
N HIS A 251 -0.12 15.38 -4.19
CA HIS A 251 1.19 15.32 -4.82
C HIS A 251 2.06 16.45 -4.27
N VAL A 252 3.16 16.09 -3.62
CA VAL A 252 4.12 17.04 -3.06
C VAL A 252 5.49 16.88 -3.72
N ASP A 253 6.26 17.97 -3.76
CA ASP A 253 7.65 17.95 -4.21
C ASP A 253 8.60 17.37 -3.14
N ALA A 254 9.90 17.31 -3.48
CA ALA A 254 10.94 16.82 -2.58
C ALA A 254 11.14 17.64 -1.29
N ASN A 255 10.48 18.79 -1.15
CA ASN A 255 10.45 19.64 0.04
C ASN A 255 9.07 19.63 0.73
N ALA A 256 8.24 18.63 0.42
CA ALA A 256 6.88 18.47 0.92
C ALA A 256 5.95 19.66 0.61
N GLN A 257 6.23 20.44 -0.45
CA GLN A 257 5.34 21.50 -0.91
C GLN A 257 4.28 20.94 -1.86
N LEU A 258 3.03 21.35 -1.68
CA LEU A 258 1.91 20.89 -2.51
C LEU A 258 2.09 21.34 -3.96
N VAL A 259 2.11 20.37 -4.87
CA VAL A 259 2.17 20.57 -6.33
C VAL A 259 0.77 20.46 -6.93
N SER A 260 0.07 19.35 -6.64
CA SER A 260 -1.28 19.10 -7.15
C SER A 260 -2.11 18.21 -6.22
N LYS A 261 -3.41 18.13 -6.47
CA LYS A 261 -4.33 17.20 -5.80
C LYS A 261 -5.10 16.39 -6.85
N ILE A 262 -5.34 15.11 -6.56
CA ILE A 262 -6.23 14.25 -7.34
C ILE A 262 -7.42 13.92 -6.45
N GLN A 263 -8.61 14.39 -6.82
CA GLN A 263 -9.85 14.19 -6.07
C GLN A 263 -10.65 13.04 -6.69
N LEU A 264 -11.11 12.11 -5.86
CA LEU A 264 -11.83 10.93 -6.28
C LEU A 264 -13.28 10.94 -5.78
N PRO A 265 -14.20 10.26 -6.47
CA PRO A 265 -15.58 10.06 -6.00
C PRO A 265 -15.65 8.95 -4.92
N ALA A 266 -14.62 8.84 -4.08
CA ALA A 266 -14.48 7.86 -3.01
C ALA A 266 -13.86 8.56 -1.79
N SER A 267 -14.43 8.40 -0.61
CA SER A 267 -13.96 9.02 0.64
C SER A 267 -12.67 8.41 1.19
N ARG A 268 -12.51 7.10 1.02
CA ARG A 268 -11.46 6.29 1.66
C ARG A 268 -10.41 5.87 0.63
N ILE A 269 -9.43 6.72 0.37
CA ILE A 269 -8.31 6.38 -0.52
C ILE A 269 -7.22 5.71 0.29
N THR A 270 -6.72 4.58 -0.19
CA THR A 270 -5.86 3.68 0.58
C THR A 270 -4.42 3.68 0.09
N CYS A 271 -4.19 3.56 -1.23
CA CYS A 271 -2.83 3.55 -1.76
C CYS A 271 -2.79 4.07 -3.20
N VAL A 272 -1.59 4.46 -3.63
CA VAL A 272 -1.31 4.94 -4.99
C VAL A 272 0.02 4.39 -5.47
N THR A 273 0.07 3.96 -6.72
CA THR A 273 1.30 3.52 -7.37
C THR A 273 1.38 4.08 -8.79
N SER A 274 2.59 4.36 -9.22
CA SER A 274 2.91 4.73 -10.60
C SER A 274 3.13 3.47 -11.43
N GLY A 275 2.71 3.48 -12.68
CA GLY A 275 2.92 2.34 -13.57
C GLY A 275 2.58 2.60 -15.02
N GLY A 276 2.29 1.51 -15.73
CA GLY A 276 2.12 1.50 -17.18
C GLY A 276 3.46 1.51 -17.92
N LYS A 277 3.43 1.07 -19.18
CA LYS A 277 4.63 0.89 -20.02
C LYS A 277 5.51 2.15 -20.14
N TYR A 278 4.92 3.33 -20.05
CA TYR A 278 5.62 4.61 -20.17
C TYR A 278 5.76 5.34 -18.83
N ASN A 279 5.40 4.68 -17.71
CA ASN A 279 5.42 5.25 -16.36
C ASN A 279 4.70 6.59 -16.27
N ASP A 280 3.58 6.74 -16.96
CA ASP A 280 2.76 7.94 -17.12
C ASP A 280 1.33 7.71 -16.60
N GLU A 281 1.15 6.70 -15.76
CA GLU A 281 -0.13 6.34 -15.18
C GLU A 281 -0.03 6.22 -13.66
N LEU A 282 -1.09 6.61 -12.97
CA LEU A 282 -1.31 6.35 -11.57
C LEU A 282 -2.46 5.37 -11.40
N PHE A 283 -2.27 4.38 -10.54
CA PHE A 283 -3.30 3.45 -10.08
C PHE A 283 -3.56 3.71 -8.61
N ILE A 284 -4.83 3.84 -8.25
CA ILE A 284 -5.25 4.25 -6.91
C ILE A 284 -6.25 3.23 -6.39
N THR A 285 -5.98 2.68 -5.21
CA THR A 285 -6.91 1.80 -4.48
C THR A 285 -7.74 2.61 -3.49
N THR A 286 -8.91 2.08 -3.15
CA THR A 286 -9.84 2.69 -2.20
C THR A 286 -10.52 1.63 -1.34
N ALA A 287 -11.10 2.03 -0.21
CA ALA A 287 -11.89 1.17 0.65
C ALA A 287 -13.39 1.46 0.53
N HIS A 288 -14.22 0.44 0.67
CA HIS A 288 -15.66 0.60 0.70
C HIS A 288 -16.12 1.26 2.02
N LEU A 289 -17.23 2.02 1.99
CA LEU A 289 -17.79 2.61 3.21
C LEU A 289 -18.23 1.57 4.25
N GLN A 290 -18.62 0.38 3.78
CA GLN A 290 -19.05 -0.73 4.63
C GLN A 290 -17.91 -1.71 4.96
N LEU A 291 -16.63 -1.29 4.88
CA LEU A 291 -15.49 -2.20 5.12
C LEU A 291 -15.56 -2.90 6.48
N ASP A 292 -16.11 -2.25 7.51
CA ASP A 292 -16.27 -2.77 8.87
C ASP A 292 -17.48 -3.71 9.06
N ASP A 293 -18.44 -3.72 8.13
CA ASP A 293 -19.58 -4.65 8.16
C ASP A 293 -19.27 -5.90 7.35
N PHE A 294 -18.76 -6.94 8.00
CA PHE A 294 -18.40 -8.22 7.37
C PHE A 294 -19.57 -8.93 6.68
N ASN A 295 -20.82 -8.57 6.99
CA ASN A 295 -22.00 -9.12 6.32
C ASN A 295 -22.42 -8.32 5.09
N ALA A 296 -21.88 -7.11 4.89
CA ALA A 296 -22.17 -6.30 3.72
C ALA A 296 -21.74 -7.02 2.44
N THR A 297 -22.63 -7.01 1.45
CA THR A 297 -22.29 -7.45 0.09
C THR A 297 -21.74 -6.26 -0.67
N ILE A 298 -20.51 -6.39 -1.18
CA ILE A 298 -19.89 -5.35 -2.00
C ILE A 298 -20.28 -5.61 -3.46
N ASP A 299 -21.27 -4.88 -3.97
CA ASP A 299 -21.77 -5.05 -5.34
C ASP A 299 -21.02 -4.12 -6.31
N PRO A 300 -20.27 -4.66 -7.30
CA PRO A 300 -19.63 -3.85 -8.33
C PRO A 300 -20.62 -3.16 -9.30
N LYS A 301 -21.90 -3.53 -9.29
CA LYS A 301 -22.94 -2.87 -10.11
C LYS A 301 -23.51 -1.62 -9.45
N ASP A 302 -23.36 -1.48 -8.13
CA ASP A 302 -23.78 -0.27 -7.46
C ASP A 302 -22.76 0.84 -7.67
N THR A 303 -23.15 1.83 -8.47
CA THR A 303 -22.32 2.99 -8.82
C THR A 303 -22.99 4.30 -8.42
N ASN A 304 -23.83 4.25 -7.39
CA ASN A 304 -24.48 5.42 -6.81
C ASN A 304 -23.75 5.87 -5.54
N GLY A 305 -23.60 7.18 -5.35
CA GLY A 305 -22.99 7.73 -4.13
C GLY A 305 -21.48 7.57 -4.09
N ASP A 306 -20.95 7.14 -2.93
CA ASP A 306 -19.52 6.90 -2.72
C ASP A 306 -19.07 5.65 -3.49
N LEU A 307 -18.02 5.82 -4.29
CA LEU A 307 -17.46 4.80 -5.17
C LEU A 307 -16.16 4.20 -4.61
N GLY A 308 -16.02 4.17 -3.28
CA GLY A 308 -14.96 3.44 -2.59
C GLY A 308 -15.06 1.93 -2.82
N GLY A 309 -13.90 1.25 -2.78
CA GLY A 309 -13.73 -0.15 -3.12
C GLY A 309 -13.39 -0.39 -4.60
N PHE A 310 -13.64 0.58 -5.49
CA PHE A 310 -13.14 0.53 -6.87
C PHE A 310 -11.68 0.96 -6.94
N LEU A 311 -10.98 0.46 -7.96
CA LEU A 311 -9.66 0.94 -8.35
C LEU A 311 -9.81 2.01 -9.43
N TYR A 312 -8.97 3.04 -9.37
CA TYR A 312 -8.95 4.13 -10.34
C TYR A 312 -7.65 4.13 -11.13
N ARG A 313 -7.74 4.52 -12.41
CA ARG A 313 -6.59 4.72 -13.30
C ARG A 313 -6.62 6.15 -13.82
N VAL A 314 -5.48 6.82 -13.72
CA VAL A 314 -5.28 8.17 -14.26
C VAL A 314 -4.10 8.14 -15.22
N LYS A 315 -4.31 8.61 -16.45
CA LYS A 315 -3.24 8.88 -17.40
C LYS A 315 -2.79 10.33 -17.23
N LEU A 316 -1.50 10.55 -17.07
CA LEU A 316 -0.91 11.89 -16.99
C LEU A 316 -0.29 12.27 -18.34
N ASP A 317 -0.20 13.57 -18.60
CA ASP A 317 0.39 14.11 -19.84
C ASP A 317 1.91 13.89 -19.95
N LYS A 318 2.55 13.57 -18.83
CA LYS A 318 3.99 13.33 -18.72
C LYS A 318 4.25 12.10 -17.86
N PRO A 319 5.38 11.40 -18.09
CA PRO A 319 5.83 10.35 -17.18
C PRO A 319 5.94 10.86 -15.75
N VAL A 320 5.40 10.08 -14.80
CA VAL A 320 5.49 10.26 -13.36
C VAL A 320 6.94 10.13 -12.88
N ASN A 321 7.78 9.37 -13.60
CA ASN A 321 9.13 9.00 -13.18
C ASN A 321 9.14 8.34 -11.78
N GLY A 322 8.10 7.55 -11.50
CA GLY A 322 7.99 6.74 -10.30
C GLY A 322 9.14 5.75 -10.13
N GLN A 323 9.53 5.51 -8.88
CA GLN A 323 10.49 4.46 -8.56
C GLN A 323 9.93 3.08 -8.91
N ILE A 324 10.79 2.25 -9.49
CA ILE A 324 10.46 0.85 -9.77
C ILE A 324 10.54 0.08 -8.45
N LYS A 325 9.55 -0.76 -8.17
CA LYS A 325 9.54 -1.56 -6.94
C LYS A 325 10.67 -2.59 -6.96
N ASN A 326 11.40 -2.69 -5.84
CA ASN A 326 12.45 -3.67 -5.67
C ASN A 326 11.89 -5.09 -5.57
N ILE A 327 12.77 -6.06 -5.77
CA ILE A 327 12.44 -7.49 -5.79
C ILE A 327 13.05 -8.15 -4.55
N TRP A 328 12.29 -9.01 -3.88
CA TRP A 328 12.77 -9.75 -2.72
C TRP A 328 13.95 -10.65 -3.08
N GLY A 329 15.05 -10.53 -2.33
CA GLY A 329 16.32 -11.18 -2.65
C GLY A 329 16.99 -10.69 -3.94
N GLY A 330 16.51 -9.57 -4.50
CA GLY A 330 17.13 -8.87 -5.63
C GLY A 330 18.52 -8.32 -5.26
N GLN A 331 19.33 -8.07 -6.29
CA GLN A 331 20.70 -7.56 -6.09
C GLN A 331 20.73 -6.06 -5.77
N VAL A 332 21.69 -5.72 -4.91
CA VAL A 332 22.17 -4.37 -4.54
C VAL A 332 22.73 -3.63 -5.74
#